data_AF-A0A651HLS8-F1
#
_entry.id   AF-A0A651HLS8-F1
#
_cell.length_a   1.000
_cell.length_b   1.000
_cell.length_c   1.000
_cell.angle_alpha   90.00
_cell.angle_beta   90.00
_cell.angle_gamma   90.00
#
_symmetry.space_group_name_H-M   'P 1'
#
loop_
_entity.id
_entity.type
_entity.pdbx_description
1 polymer ?
#
loop_
_entity_poly.entity_id
_entity_poly.type
_entity_poly.pdbx_seq_one_letter_code
_entity_poly.pdbx_strand_id
1 'polypeptide(L)'
;PIWDHETGVIDRETAEYWREHFDLHHHLRENWSRLGPHLQGKIHIATGDMDSYYLELGVYRLEEFLDSATNPPAQARVEYGRRQPHCWLGESPNRPGEEINYREFVEEVAAYLERRAPAGALPWE
;
A
#
# COMPACT_ATOMS: atom_id res chain seq x y z
N PRO A 1 -21.43 -9.06 -9.71
CA PRO A 1 -20.95 -8.41 -8.47
C PRO A 1 -20.32 -9.49 -7.58
N ILE A 2 -19.27 -9.20 -6.81
CA ILE A 2 -18.55 -10.23 -6.04
C ILE A 2 -19.39 -10.88 -4.91
N TRP A 3 -20.45 -10.20 -4.48
CA TRP A 3 -21.41 -10.74 -3.53
C TRP A 3 -22.82 -10.20 -3.77
N ASP A 4 -23.79 -10.88 -3.20
CA ASP A 4 -25.17 -10.44 -3.04
C ASP A 4 -25.33 -9.71 -1.69
N HIS A 5 -25.81 -8.47 -1.70
CA HIS A 5 -25.95 -7.66 -0.48
C HIS A 5 -27.18 -8.01 0.36
N GLU A 6 -28.19 -8.69 -0.20
CA GLU A 6 -29.38 -9.13 0.52
C GLU A 6 -29.14 -10.49 1.18
N THR A 7 -28.50 -11.41 0.46
CA THR A 7 -28.31 -12.80 0.91
C THR A 7 -26.93 -13.08 1.50
N GLY A 8 -25.94 -12.23 1.22
CA GLY A 8 -24.54 -12.43 1.60
C GLY A 8 -23.81 -13.53 0.81
N VAL A 9 -24.45 -14.10 -0.23
CA VAL A 9 -23.81 -15.13 -1.07
C VAL A 9 -22.66 -14.51 -1.85
N ILE A 10 -21.48 -15.13 -1.76
CA ILE A 10 -20.27 -14.72 -2.48
C ILE A 10 -20.24 -15.44 -3.83
N ASP A 11 -20.06 -14.68 -4.91
CA ASP A 11 -19.75 -15.21 -6.23
C ASP A 11 -18.27 -15.63 -6.29
N ARG A 12 -18.05 -16.94 -6.18
CA ARG A 12 -16.70 -17.52 -6.13
C ARG A 12 -15.94 -17.38 -7.44
N GLU A 13 -16.63 -17.45 -8.59
CA GLU A 13 -15.97 -17.31 -9.90
C GLU A 13 -15.45 -15.88 -10.07
N THR A 14 -16.28 -14.88 -9.71
CA THR A 14 -15.83 -13.48 -9.68
C THR A 14 -14.67 -13.27 -8.70
N ALA A 15 -14.74 -13.85 -7.50
CA ALA A 15 -13.67 -13.72 -6.50
C ALA A 15 -12.35 -14.36 -6.96
N GLU A 16 -12.39 -15.53 -7.60
CA GLU A 16 -11.22 -16.20 -8.17
C GLU A 16 -10.62 -15.39 -9.32
N TYR A 17 -11.46 -14.86 -10.22
CA TYR A 17 -11.02 -13.97 -11.29
C TYR A 17 -10.33 -12.72 -10.71
N TRP A 18 -10.89 -12.11 -9.67
CA TRP A 18 -10.27 -10.93 -9.03
C TRP A 18 -8.93 -11.26 -8.38
N ARG A 19 -8.83 -12.42 -7.71
CA ARG A 19 -7.56 -12.89 -7.15
C ARG A 19 -6.48 -13.02 -8.23
N GLU A 20 -6.83 -13.59 -9.39
CA GLU A 20 -5.88 -13.86 -10.47
C GLU A 20 -5.49 -12.60 -11.26
N HIS A 21 -6.35 -11.58 -11.32
CA HIS A 21 -6.17 -10.42 -12.21
C HIS A 21 -5.98 -9.07 -11.50
N PHE A 22 -6.47 -8.89 -10.27
CA PHE A 22 -6.53 -7.58 -9.61
C PHE A 22 -6.02 -7.57 -8.16
N ASP A 23 -5.83 -8.72 -7.53
CA ASP A 23 -5.30 -8.79 -6.16
C ASP A 23 -3.79 -8.53 -6.13
N LEU A 24 -3.41 -7.34 -5.66
CA LEU A 24 -2.02 -6.93 -5.49
C LEU A 24 -1.24 -7.84 -4.54
N HIS A 25 -1.85 -8.28 -3.43
CA HIS A 25 -1.19 -9.16 -2.47
C HIS A 25 -0.91 -10.52 -3.11
N HIS A 26 -1.88 -11.11 -3.81
CA HIS A 26 -1.66 -12.34 -4.56
C HIS A 26 -0.55 -12.15 -5.61
N HIS A 27 -0.61 -11.09 -6.41
CA HIS A 27 0.39 -10.83 -7.45
C HIS A 27 1.81 -10.71 -6.89
N LEU A 28 2.00 -9.93 -5.83
CA LEU A 28 3.31 -9.74 -5.20
C LEU A 28 3.83 -11.03 -4.59
N ARG A 29 2.98 -11.79 -3.90
CA ARG A 29 3.38 -13.06 -3.26
C ARG A 29 3.87 -14.09 -4.27
N GLU A 30 3.14 -14.28 -5.38
CA GLU A 30 3.52 -15.25 -6.41
C GLU A 30 4.75 -14.81 -7.23
N ASN A 31 5.02 -13.50 -7.30
CA ASN A 31 6.06 -12.93 -8.17
C ASN A 31 7.25 -12.33 -7.42
N TRP A 32 7.34 -12.51 -6.09
CA TRP A 32 8.30 -11.76 -5.27
C TRP A 32 9.76 -11.99 -5.66
N SER A 33 10.13 -13.21 -6.05
CA SER A 33 11.51 -13.51 -6.49
C SER A 33 11.96 -12.64 -7.68
N ARG A 34 11.01 -12.23 -8.54
CA ARG A 34 11.25 -11.35 -9.68
C ARG A 34 11.08 -9.87 -9.31
N LEU A 35 10.05 -9.53 -8.54
CA LEU A 35 9.68 -8.13 -8.25
C LEU A 35 10.45 -7.54 -7.07
N GLY A 36 10.74 -8.34 -6.05
CA GLY A 36 11.39 -7.94 -4.81
C GLY A 36 12.67 -7.14 -5.01
N PRO A 37 13.62 -7.57 -5.88
CA PRO A 37 14.83 -6.78 -6.19
C PRO A 37 14.55 -5.37 -6.71
N HIS A 38 13.40 -5.16 -7.35
CA HIS A 38 13.00 -3.85 -7.87
C HIS A 38 12.21 -3.02 -6.88
N LEU A 39 11.51 -3.65 -5.92
CA LEU A 39 10.58 -3.02 -4.99
C LEU A 39 11.10 -2.90 -3.56
N GLN A 40 12.23 -3.53 -3.22
CA GLN A 40 12.82 -3.47 -1.88
C GLN A 40 13.00 -2.01 -1.40
N GLY A 41 12.36 -1.69 -0.28
CA GLY A 41 12.39 -0.37 0.34
C GLY A 41 11.62 0.71 -0.43
N LYS A 42 10.70 0.33 -1.31
CA LYS A 42 9.92 1.25 -2.17
C LYS A 42 8.41 1.16 -2.00
N ILE A 43 7.91 0.22 -1.19
CA ILE A 43 6.48 0.07 -0.94
C ILE A 43 6.10 0.90 0.28
N HIS A 44 5.23 1.88 0.07
CA HIS A 44 4.68 2.76 1.11
C HIS A 44 3.16 2.71 1.01
N ILE A 45 2.49 2.33 2.09
CA ILE A 45 1.03 2.17 2.15
C ILE A 45 0.52 2.94 3.38
N ALA A 46 -0.54 3.71 3.19
CA ALA A 46 -1.29 4.34 4.29
C ALA A 46 -2.77 3.97 4.13
N THR A 47 -3.42 3.62 5.23
CA THR A 47 -4.86 3.35 5.28
C THR A 47 -5.42 3.72 6.64
N GLY A 48 -6.70 4.10 6.73
CA GLY A 48 -7.37 4.21 8.02
C GLY A 48 -7.64 2.82 8.62
N ASP A 49 -7.61 2.70 9.96
CA ASP A 49 -8.01 1.46 10.66
C ASP A 49 -9.55 1.33 10.82
N MET A 50 -10.29 2.36 10.38
CA MET A 50 -11.74 2.37 10.24
C MET A 50 -12.12 2.78 8.79
N ASP A 51 -11.45 2.19 7.80
CA ASP A 51 -11.78 2.44 6.39
C ASP A 51 -13.26 2.14 6.13
N SER A 52 -13.94 3.05 5.46
CA SER A 52 -15.39 2.99 5.25
C SER A 52 -15.82 1.86 4.31
N TYR A 53 -14.87 1.20 3.64
CA TYR A 53 -15.05 0.06 2.76
C TYR A 53 -14.35 -1.22 3.28
N TYR A 54 -13.82 -1.21 4.51
CA TYR A 54 -13.13 -2.35 5.14
C TYR A 54 -11.87 -2.82 4.37
N LEU A 55 -11.22 -1.91 3.63
CA LEU A 55 -10.05 -2.24 2.81
C LEU A 55 -8.78 -2.50 3.64
N GLU A 56 -8.74 -2.03 4.89
CA GLU A 56 -7.63 -2.27 5.83
C GLU A 56 -7.39 -3.75 6.06
N LEU A 57 -8.43 -4.59 5.97
CA LEU A 57 -8.30 -6.04 6.08
C LEU A 57 -7.41 -6.64 4.98
N GLY A 58 -7.51 -6.09 3.77
CA GLY A 58 -6.63 -6.47 2.66
C GLY A 58 -5.20 -5.97 2.88
N VAL A 59 -5.04 -4.78 3.45
CA VAL A 59 -3.73 -4.20 3.79
C VAL A 59 -3.04 -5.02 4.89
N TYR A 60 -3.74 -5.50 5.92
CA TYR A 60 -3.16 -6.40 6.93
C TYR A 60 -2.59 -7.68 6.31
N ARG A 61 -3.29 -8.28 5.34
CA ARG A 61 -2.80 -9.48 4.62
C ARG A 61 -1.57 -9.17 3.78
N LEU A 62 -1.57 -8.02 3.13
CA LEU A 62 -0.43 -7.56 2.35
C LEU A 62 0.80 -7.31 3.24
N GLU A 63 0.61 -6.64 4.38
CA GLU A 63 1.67 -6.37 5.36
C GLU A 63 2.25 -7.67 5.93
N GLU A 64 1.40 -8.62 6.34
CA GLU A 64 1.82 -9.96 6.82
C GLU A 64 2.76 -10.65 5.81
N PHE A 65 2.42 -10.58 4.52
CA PHE A 65 3.29 -11.09 3.47
C PHE A 65 4.59 -10.29 3.34
N LEU A 66 4.52 -8.95 3.27
CA LEU A 66 5.69 -8.08 3.07
C LEU A 66 6.71 -8.23 4.21
N ASP A 67 6.25 -8.41 5.44
CA ASP A 67 7.09 -8.67 6.62
C ASP A 67 7.77 -10.05 6.57
N SER A 68 7.09 -11.04 6.00
CA SER A 68 7.63 -12.40 5.83
C SER A 68 8.54 -12.55 4.60
N ALA A 69 8.52 -11.58 3.69
CA ALA A 69 9.23 -11.65 2.43
C ALA A 69 10.75 -11.74 2.66
N THR A 70 11.41 -12.67 1.97
CA THR A 70 12.86 -12.85 2.02
C THR A 70 13.44 -12.96 0.62
N ASN A 71 14.74 -12.70 0.48
CA ASN A 71 15.47 -12.79 -0.79
C ASN A 71 14.85 -11.97 -1.94
N PRO A 72 14.69 -10.64 -1.83
CA PRO A 72 15.11 -9.78 -0.70
C PRO A 72 13.98 -9.50 0.30
N PRO A 73 14.29 -9.02 1.53
CA PRO A 73 13.26 -8.49 2.41
C PRO A 73 12.58 -7.25 1.82
N ALA A 74 11.26 -7.13 1.97
CA ALA A 74 10.49 -6.05 1.35
C ALA A 74 10.87 -4.66 1.86
N GLN A 75 11.14 -4.52 3.15
CA GLN A 75 11.37 -3.21 3.80
C GLN A 75 10.26 -2.21 3.47
N ALA A 76 9.01 -2.69 3.45
CA ALA A 76 7.85 -1.85 3.20
C ALA A 76 7.53 -1.00 4.44
N ARG A 77 6.87 0.14 4.23
CA ARG A 77 6.27 0.95 5.29
C ARG A 77 4.76 0.88 5.13
N VAL A 78 4.08 0.41 6.16
CA VAL A 78 2.61 0.43 6.24
C VAL A 78 2.22 1.28 7.43
N GLU A 79 1.23 2.14 7.24
CA GLU A 79 0.78 3.09 8.23
C GLU A 79 -0.74 3.00 8.39
N TYR A 80 -1.20 2.92 9.64
CA TYR A 80 -2.62 2.84 9.99
C TYR A 80 -3.07 4.08 10.75
N GLY A 81 -4.01 4.82 10.17
CA GLY A 81 -4.62 5.99 10.78
C GLY A 81 -5.68 5.58 11.80
N ARG A 82 -5.45 5.85 13.08
CA ARG A 82 -6.41 5.51 14.14
C ARG A 82 -7.71 6.30 14.02
N ARG A 83 -8.81 5.58 13.88
CA ARG A 83 -10.16 6.11 13.63
C ARG A 83 -10.28 6.91 12.34
N GLN A 84 -9.41 6.65 11.36
CA GLN A 84 -9.43 7.36 10.08
C GLN A 84 -10.24 6.60 9.04
N PRO A 85 -10.93 7.30 8.12
CA PRO A 85 -11.81 6.70 7.12
C PRO A 85 -11.05 6.29 5.86
N HIS A 86 -11.81 5.91 4.84
CA HIS A 86 -11.30 5.79 3.48
C HIS A 86 -10.67 7.12 3.00
N CYS A 87 -9.69 7.02 2.11
CA CYS A 87 -8.89 8.14 1.59
C CYS A 87 -7.93 8.81 2.58
N TRP A 88 -7.75 8.29 3.80
CA TRP A 88 -6.70 8.82 4.70
C TRP A 88 -5.30 8.60 4.11
N LEU A 89 -4.55 9.69 3.94
CA LEU A 89 -3.30 9.73 3.19
C LEU A 89 -2.03 9.46 4.02
N GLY A 90 -2.15 9.40 5.35
CA GLY A 90 -1.02 9.28 6.26
C GLY A 90 -1.00 10.38 7.32
N GLU A 91 -0.23 10.17 8.39
CA GLU A 91 0.01 11.18 9.42
C GLU A 91 0.87 12.31 8.84
N SER A 92 0.55 13.55 9.19
CA SER A 92 1.40 14.68 8.86
C SER A 92 2.76 14.55 9.56
N PRO A 93 3.88 14.71 8.84
CA PRO A 93 5.21 14.69 9.45
C PRO A 93 5.45 15.90 10.37
N ASN A 94 4.69 16.98 10.19
CA ASN A 94 4.89 18.26 10.86
C ASN A 94 3.75 18.65 11.82
N ARG A 95 2.60 17.98 11.75
CA ARG A 95 1.39 18.30 12.51
C ARG A 95 0.82 17.03 13.18
N PRO A 96 1.34 16.64 14.35
CA PRO A 96 0.90 15.42 15.02
C PRO A 96 -0.61 15.41 15.31
N GLY A 97 -1.26 14.29 14.99
CA GLY A 97 -2.69 14.08 15.07
C GLY A 97 -3.49 14.57 13.85
N GLU A 98 -2.83 15.18 12.86
CA GLU A 98 -3.45 15.66 11.63
C GLU A 98 -3.02 14.82 10.44
N GLU A 99 -3.92 14.70 9.46
CA GLU A 99 -3.59 14.08 8.18
C GLU A 99 -2.60 14.95 7.37
N ILE A 100 -1.71 14.26 6.66
CA ILE A 100 -0.80 14.89 5.70
C ILE A 100 -1.59 15.69 4.66
N ASN A 101 -1.19 16.94 4.42
CA ASN A 101 -1.78 17.74 3.34
C ASN A 101 -1.00 17.53 2.03
N TYR A 102 -1.55 17.99 0.90
CA TYR A 102 -0.90 17.81 -0.41
C TYR A 102 0.49 18.44 -0.51
N ARG A 103 0.76 19.55 0.19
CA ARG A 103 2.09 20.18 0.19
C ARG A 103 3.10 19.26 0.87
N GLU A 104 2.76 18.76 2.06
CA GLU A 104 3.59 17.82 2.82
C GLU A 104 3.78 16.50 2.04
N PHE A 105 2.73 15.98 1.40
CA PHE A 105 2.82 14.78 0.57
C PHE A 105 3.80 14.96 -0.60
N VAL A 106 3.71 16.08 -1.32
CA VAL A 106 4.66 16.39 -2.40
C VAL A 106 6.08 16.53 -1.87
N GLU A 107 6.28 17.16 -0.71
CA GLU A 107 7.59 17.27 -0.06
C GLU A 107 8.16 15.90 0.34
N GLU A 108 7.35 15.01 0.92
CA GLU A 108 7.75 13.64 1.27
C GLU A 108 8.14 12.81 0.05
N VAL A 109 7.34 12.88 -1.02
CA VAL A 109 7.63 12.18 -2.29
C VAL A 109 8.89 12.75 -2.94
N ALA A 110 9.05 14.07 -2.97
CA ALA A 110 10.25 14.71 -3.50
C ALA A 110 11.50 14.28 -2.73
N ALA A 111 11.45 14.33 -1.40
CA ALA A 111 12.56 13.90 -0.54
C ALA A 111 12.87 12.40 -0.71
N TYR A 112 11.86 11.55 -0.91
CA TYR A 112 12.05 10.15 -1.25
C TYR A 112 12.77 9.97 -2.59
N LEU A 113 12.34 10.70 -3.62
CA LEU A 113 12.94 10.65 -4.95
C LEU A 113 14.38 11.14 -4.92
N GLU A 114 14.68 12.26 -4.24
CA GLU A 114 16.04 12.78 -4.10
C GLU A 114 17.00 11.76 -3.48
N ARG A 115 16.58 11.07 -2.42
CA ARG A 115 17.40 10.04 -1.76
C ARG A 115 17.65 8.80 -2.62
N ARG A 116 16.83 8.56 -3.64
CA ARG A 116 16.83 7.34 -4.46
C ARG A 116 17.20 7.58 -5.92
N ALA A 117 17.28 8.84 -6.35
CA ALA A 117 17.58 9.20 -7.72
C ALA A 117 18.99 8.75 -8.10
N PRO A 118 19.18 8.19 -9.31
CA PRO A 118 20.51 8.03 -9.89
C PRO A 118 21.20 9.39 -10.00
N ALA A 119 22.53 9.41 -9.90
CA ALA A 119 23.31 10.64 -10.08
C ALA A 119 22.98 11.33 -11.42
N GLY A 120 22.69 12.63 -11.39
CA GLY A 120 22.36 13.42 -12.57
C GLY A 120 20.96 13.19 -13.16
N ALA A 121 20.07 12.47 -12.47
CA ALA A 121 18.70 12.24 -12.92
C ALA A 121 17.72 13.36 -12.55
N LEU A 122 18.09 14.22 -11.60
CA LEU A 122 17.21 15.30 -11.13
C LEU A 122 17.40 16.55 -12.01
N PRO A 123 16.31 17.15 -12.54
CA PRO A 123 16.39 18.26 -13.50
C PRO A 123 16.81 19.59 -12.88
N TRP A 124 17.16 19.62 -11.59
CA TRP A 124 17.62 20.80 -10.84
C TRP A 124 19.07 20.67 -10.33
N GLU A 125 19.78 19.61 -10.72
CA GLU A 125 21.25 19.51 -10.66
C GLU A 125 21.86 20.01 -11.98
#